data_AF-A0A2E8I7V9-F1
#
_entry.id   AF-A0A2E8I7V9-F1
#
_cell.length_a   1.000
_cell.length_b   1.000
_cell.length_c   1.000
_cell.angle_alpha   90.00
_cell.angle_beta   90.00
_cell.angle_gamma   90.00
#
_symmetry.space_group_name_H-M   'P 1'
#
loop_
_entity.id
_entity.type
_entity.pdbx_description
1 polymer ?
#
loop_
_entity_poly.entity_id
_entity_poly.type
_entity_poly.pdbx_seq_one_letter_code
_entity_poly.pdbx_strand_id
1 'polypeptide(L)'
;MPVGQNGLRADVIMDPISPVKRINLSQLYEQYVNATSHMVTCVVRDLMGNGEHQQAWEYLKEYYSVVSPPMIQTINEVLNNDRRIATHLDIIAAEGIYLYLPVDSIHIGPKLIQDLRTKFPVDIQPVTYSPDGVNQVTTIDPVLIGSKYMMLLEAAPDNWSSVSTAKLQHHGLPAKASKSDRYGSPNRELPVRIMGEDEVRLLNAALGSDVTADLLDRSASPTTQKAIIRSILNSDKPSNVESNVNRRKFPMDNARPLVYVKHLLSCAGVKFVRGTYDHEKV
;
A
#
# COMPACT_ATOMS: atom_id res chain seq x y z
N MET A 1 3.61 19.83 -5.66
CA MET A 1 4.68 18.91 -6.09
C MET A 1 5.99 19.67 -6.22
N PRO A 2 7.13 19.06 -5.84
CA PRO A 2 8.45 19.66 -5.99
C PRO A 2 8.84 19.91 -7.44
N VAL A 3 9.45 21.05 -7.69
CA VAL A 3 9.95 21.48 -8.99
C VAL A 3 11.43 21.86 -8.84
N GLY A 4 12.30 21.25 -9.63
CA GLY A 4 13.71 21.61 -9.74
C GLY A 4 13.90 22.96 -10.43
N GLN A 5 15.07 23.59 -10.30
CA GLN A 5 15.30 24.91 -10.91
C GLN A 5 15.32 24.84 -12.45
N ASN A 6 15.66 23.67 -13.00
CA ASN A 6 15.53 23.33 -14.42
C ASN A 6 14.06 23.17 -14.90
N GLY A 7 13.07 23.41 -14.04
CA GLY A 7 11.65 23.29 -14.36
C GLY A 7 11.11 21.86 -14.29
N LEU A 8 11.96 20.87 -13.98
CA LEU A 8 11.54 19.48 -13.90
C LEU A 8 10.69 19.25 -12.64
N ARG A 9 9.47 18.76 -12.84
CA ARG A 9 8.50 18.52 -11.76
C ARG A 9 8.47 17.05 -11.40
N ALA A 10 8.55 16.75 -10.11
CA ALA A 10 8.36 15.38 -9.62
C ALA A 10 6.88 15.01 -9.59
N ASP A 11 6.56 13.79 -10.04
CA ASP A 11 5.21 13.22 -9.97
C ASP A 11 4.98 12.39 -8.70
N VAL A 12 6.04 11.77 -8.18
CA VAL A 12 6.01 10.92 -6.99
C VAL A 12 7.16 11.29 -6.07
N ILE A 13 6.89 11.32 -4.76
CA ILE A 13 7.88 11.52 -3.70
C ILE A 13 8.03 10.18 -2.97
N MET A 14 9.26 9.69 -2.85
CA MET A 14 9.57 8.44 -2.17
C MET A 14 10.39 8.70 -0.89
N ASP A 15 10.23 7.84 0.11
CA ASP A 15 11.07 7.86 1.32
C ASP A 15 12.51 7.43 0.97
N PRO A 16 13.53 8.28 1.24
CA PRO A 16 14.93 7.95 0.94
C PRO A 16 15.53 6.91 1.91
N ILE A 17 14.90 6.66 3.05
CA ILE A 17 15.44 5.77 4.10
C ILE A 17 15.12 4.31 3.80
N SER A 18 13.94 4.03 3.26
CA SER A 18 13.51 2.66 2.95
C SER A 18 14.49 1.88 2.07
N PRO A 19 15.07 2.44 0.99
CA PRO A 19 16.05 1.72 0.16
C PRO A 19 17.29 1.22 0.93
N VAL A 20 17.76 2.02 1.87
CA VAL A 20 18.94 1.71 2.69
C VAL A 20 18.59 0.66 3.74
N LYS A 21 17.47 0.83 4.46
CA LYS A 21 17.04 -0.10 5.51
C LYS A 21 16.68 -1.49 4.98
N ARG A 22 16.23 -1.59 3.72
CA ARG A 22 15.85 -2.85 3.08
C ARG A 22 16.92 -3.41 2.13
N ILE A 23 18.08 -2.77 2.04
CA ILE A 23 19.25 -3.23 1.23
C ILE A 23 18.89 -3.39 -0.26
N ASN A 24 17.94 -2.58 -0.77
CA ASN A 24 17.53 -2.55 -2.17
C ASN A 24 18.11 -1.33 -2.89
N LEU A 25 19.43 -1.16 -2.78
CA LEU A 25 20.19 -0.02 -3.32
C LEU A 25 20.08 0.12 -4.85
N SER A 26 19.80 -0.97 -5.58
CA SER A 26 19.61 -0.95 -7.02
C SER A 26 18.54 0.05 -7.47
N GLN A 27 17.55 0.34 -6.62
CA GLN A 27 16.54 1.36 -6.89
C GLN A 27 17.10 2.78 -6.99
N LEU A 28 18.18 3.07 -6.25
CA LEU A 28 18.86 4.37 -6.31
C LEU A 28 19.76 4.44 -7.55
N TYR A 29 20.38 3.32 -7.93
CA TYR A 29 21.14 3.24 -9.19
C TYR A 29 20.24 3.44 -10.40
N GLU A 30 19.08 2.78 -10.45
CA GLU A 30 18.08 2.99 -11.50
C GLU A 30 17.69 4.48 -11.61
N GLN A 31 17.34 5.10 -10.47
CA GLN A 31 16.94 6.52 -10.44
C GLN A 31 18.06 7.43 -10.96
N TYR A 32 19.31 7.19 -10.56
CA TYR A 32 20.44 7.99 -10.99
C TYR A 32 20.74 7.81 -12.48
N VAL A 33 20.79 6.56 -12.96
CA VAL A 33 21.02 6.23 -14.37
C VAL A 33 19.95 6.89 -15.24
N ASN A 34 18.68 6.80 -14.83
CA ASN A 34 17.58 7.41 -15.56
C ASN A 34 17.63 8.95 -15.54
N ALA A 35 18.05 9.56 -14.44
CA ALA A 35 18.29 11.01 -14.39
C ALA A 35 19.42 11.42 -15.35
N THR A 36 20.50 10.65 -15.43
CA THR A 36 21.55 10.85 -16.44
C THR A 36 21.00 10.67 -17.86
N SER A 37 20.21 9.61 -18.13
CA SER A 37 19.56 9.39 -19.43
C SER A 37 18.73 10.58 -19.87
N HIS A 38 17.96 11.16 -18.95
CA HIS A 38 17.16 12.35 -19.24
C HIS A 38 18.03 13.54 -19.61
N MET A 39 19.13 13.77 -18.88
CA MET A 39 20.04 14.87 -19.17
C MET A 39 20.77 14.72 -20.50
N VAL A 40 21.23 13.51 -20.81
CA VAL A 40 21.81 13.18 -22.12
C VAL A 40 20.80 13.41 -23.23
N THR A 41 19.53 13.04 -23.02
CA THR A 41 18.45 13.29 -24.00
C THR A 41 18.25 14.78 -24.25
N CYS A 42 18.29 15.63 -23.21
CA CYS A 42 18.21 17.08 -23.37
C CYS A 42 19.39 17.63 -24.19
N VAL A 43 20.62 17.22 -23.88
CA VAL A 43 21.81 17.63 -24.64
C VAL A 43 21.73 17.19 -26.11
N VAL A 44 21.32 15.95 -26.36
CA VAL A 44 21.12 15.43 -27.72
C VAL A 44 20.07 16.26 -28.47
N ARG A 45 18.95 16.61 -27.81
CA ARG A 45 17.90 17.44 -28.41
C ARG A 45 18.42 18.84 -28.76
N ASP A 46 19.22 19.45 -27.90
CA ASP A 46 19.79 20.77 -28.15
C ASP A 46 20.79 20.73 -29.33
N LEU A 47 21.67 19.73 -29.37
CA LEU A 47 22.61 19.53 -30.49
C LEU A 47 21.88 19.28 -31.82
N MET A 48 20.81 18.48 -31.80
CA MET A 48 19.98 18.26 -32.99
C MET A 48 19.27 19.53 -33.43
N GLY A 49 18.75 20.34 -32.50
CA GLY A 49 18.14 21.63 -32.80
C GLY A 49 19.10 22.62 -33.47
N ASN A 50 20.39 22.53 -33.15
CA ASN A 50 21.46 23.32 -33.77
C ASN A 50 21.98 22.72 -35.10
N GLY A 51 21.48 21.56 -35.52
CA GLY A 51 21.92 20.85 -36.74
C GLY A 51 23.21 20.05 -36.57
N GLU A 52 23.71 19.87 -35.35
CA GLU A 52 24.97 19.20 -35.02
C GLU A 52 24.79 17.69 -34.80
N HIS A 53 24.14 17.02 -35.77
CA HIS A 53 23.75 15.60 -35.65
C HIS A 53 24.92 14.65 -35.38
N GLN A 54 26.10 14.91 -35.95
CA GLN A 54 27.27 14.06 -35.74
C GLN A 54 27.77 14.13 -34.30
N GLN A 55 27.82 15.33 -33.72
CA GLN A 55 28.22 15.51 -32.31
C GLN A 55 27.19 14.88 -31.36
N ALA A 56 25.91 15.03 -31.66
CA ALA A 56 24.84 14.39 -30.90
C ALA A 56 25.01 12.85 -30.87
N TRP A 57 25.35 12.27 -32.02
CA TRP A 57 25.61 10.84 -32.13
C TRP A 57 26.86 10.39 -31.37
N GLU A 58 27.96 11.15 -31.46
CA GLU A 58 29.20 10.84 -30.75
C GLU A 58 29.00 10.90 -29.23
N TYR A 59 28.30 11.93 -28.73
CA TYR A 59 27.96 12.08 -27.32
C TYR A 59 27.11 10.92 -26.80
N LEU A 60 26.08 10.53 -27.56
CA LEU A 60 25.21 9.41 -27.22
C LEU A 60 25.95 8.06 -27.20
N LYS A 61 26.81 7.81 -28.19
CA LYS A 61 27.65 6.60 -28.22
C LYS A 61 28.59 6.53 -27.02
N GLU A 62 29.19 7.66 -26.64
CA GLU A 62 30.03 7.69 -25.44
C GLU A 62 29.21 7.32 -24.20
N TYR A 63 28.01 7.88 -24.06
CA TYR A 63 27.11 7.54 -22.96
C TYR A 63 26.78 6.03 -22.93
N TYR A 64 26.42 5.43 -24.07
CA TYR A 64 26.16 3.99 -24.16
C TYR A 64 27.38 3.14 -23.81
N SER A 65 28.58 3.57 -24.22
CA SER A 65 29.82 2.85 -23.90
C SER A 65 30.09 2.77 -22.39
N VAL A 66 29.63 3.75 -21.62
CA VAL A 66 29.77 3.78 -20.16
C VAL A 66 28.67 2.96 -19.49
N VAL A 67 27.41 3.14 -19.89
CA VAL A 67 26.26 2.52 -19.20
C VAL A 67 26.10 1.06 -19.54
N SER A 68 26.22 0.69 -20.81
CA SER A 68 25.99 -0.68 -21.28
C SER A 68 26.91 -1.03 -22.45
N PRO A 69 28.14 -1.51 -22.14
CA PRO A 69 29.06 -2.03 -23.15
C PRO A 69 28.46 -3.08 -24.11
N PRO A 70 27.60 -4.02 -23.66
CA PRO A 70 26.95 -4.97 -24.57
C PRO A 70 25.97 -4.30 -25.55
N MET A 71 25.26 -3.25 -25.09
CA MET A 71 24.31 -2.52 -25.92
C MET A 71 25.02 -1.76 -27.04
N ILE A 72 26.14 -1.08 -26.75
CA ILE A 72 26.89 -0.33 -27.77
C ILE A 72 27.48 -1.23 -28.85
N GLN A 73 27.90 -2.46 -28.51
CA GLN A 73 28.37 -3.43 -29.51
C GLN A 73 27.28 -3.73 -30.54
N THR A 74 26.07 -4.04 -30.06
CA THR A 74 24.91 -4.32 -30.91
C THR A 74 24.51 -3.09 -31.73
N ILE A 75 24.53 -1.90 -31.10
CA ILE A 75 24.24 -0.63 -31.78
C ILE A 75 25.20 -0.39 -32.95
N ASN A 76 26.50 -0.60 -32.74
CA ASN A 76 27.49 -0.39 -33.80
C ASN A 76 27.33 -1.37 -34.97
N GLU A 77 26.84 -2.58 -34.71
CA GLU A 77 26.55 -3.56 -35.77
C GLU A 77 25.28 -3.22 -36.56
N VAL A 78 24.24 -2.72 -35.89
CA VAL A 78 22.91 -2.48 -36.48
C VAL A 78 22.79 -1.08 -37.12
N LEU A 79 23.34 -0.06 -36.46
CA LEU A 79 23.30 1.36 -36.89
C LEU A 79 24.54 1.71 -37.71
N ASN A 80 24.69 1.02 -38.84
CA ASN A 80 25.84 1.14 -39.74
C ASN A 80 25.64 2.12 -40.91
N ASN A 81 24.52 2.85 -40.94
CA ASN A 81 24.19 3.81 -41.99
C ASN A 81 23.57 5.07 -41.38
N ASP A 82 23.98 6.23 -41.89
CA ASP A 82 23.53 7.56 -41.49
C ASP A 82 22.01 7.67 -41.40
N ARG A 83 21.26 7.05 -42.32
CA ARG A 83 19.79 7.07 -42.28
C ARG A 83 19.25 6.44 -40.99
N ARG A 84 19.82 5.30 -40.56
CA ARG A 84 19.38 4.61 -39.33
C ARG A 84 19.81 5.37 -38.08
N ILE A 85 20.99 5.97 -38.12
CA ILE A 85 21.49 6.83 -37.03
C ILE A 85 20.55 8.03 -36.85
N ALA A 86 20.19 8.72 -37.94
CA ALA A 86 19.23 9.82 -37.90
C ALA A 86 17.88 9.39 -37.31
N THR A 87 17.31 8.26 -37.78
CA THR A 87 16.05 7.73 -37.22
C THR A 87 16.16 7.40 -35.74
N HIS A 88 17.30 6.87 -35.28
CA HIS A 88 17.49 6.56 -33.86
C HIS A 88 17.60 7.81 -33.00
N LEU A 89 18.30 8.85 -33.49
CA LEU A 89 18.36 10.15 -32.85
C LEU A 89 16.97 10.79 -32.75
N ASP A 90 16.15 10.71 -33.79
CA ASP A 90 14.77 11.20 -33.79
C ASP A 90 13.92 10.51 -32.71
N ILE A 91 14.04 9.17 -32.60
CA ILE A 91 13.34 8.38 -31.56
C ILE A 91 13.79 8.83 -30.16
N ILE A 92 15.08 9.03 -29.94
CA ILE A 92 15.61 9.44 -28.63
C ILE A 92 15.16 10.86 -28.28
N ALA A 93 15.17 11.78 -29.24
CA ALA A 93 14.71 13.14 -29.02
C ALA A 93 13.21 13.18 -28.62
N ALA A 94 12.41 12.28 -29.18
CA ALA A 94 10.97 12.17 -28.94
C ALA A 94 10.61 11.39 -27.66
N GLU A 95 11.17 10.19 -27.48
CA GLU A 95 10.75 9.24 -26.43
C GLU A 95 11.76 9.08 -25.29
N GLY A 96 13.00 9.54 -25.49
CA GLY A 96 14.10 9.34 -24.55
C GLY A 96 14.88 8.06 -24.79
N ILE A 97 15.80 7.77 -23.86
CA ILE A 97 16.74 6.65 -23.99
C ILE A 97 16.20 5.41 -23.28
N TYR A 98 16.07 4.31 -24.02
CA TYR A 98 15.82 2.97 -23.47
C TYR A 98 17.14 2.21 -23.35
N LEU A 99 17.42 1.70 -22.15
CA LEU A 99 18.67 1.00 -21.85
C LEU A 99 18.48 -0.50 -21.79
N TYR A 100 19.40 -1.24 -22.40
CA TYR A 100 19.53 -2.67 -22.19
C TYR A 100 20.57 -2.95 -21.10
N LEU A 101 20.11 -3.42 -19.95
CA LEU A 101 20.94 -3.76 -18.79
C LEU A 101 20.69 -5.22 -18.40
N PRO A 102 21.55 -6.15 -18.83
CA PRO A 102 21.45 -7.57 -18.44
C PRO A 102 21.52 -7.74 -16.92
N VAL A 103 20.77 -8.71 -16.40
CA VAL A 103 20.72 -9.03 -14.97
C VAL A 103 22.06 -9.51 -14.40
N ASP A 104 22.91 -10.06 -15.25
CA ASP A 104 24.26 -10.58 -14.96
C ASP A 104 25.38 -9.59 -15.33
N SER A 105 25.02 -8.34 -15.67
CA SER A 105 26.00 -7.34 -16.08
C SER A 105 26.95 -6.97 -14.93
N ILE A 106 28.23 -7.29 -15.12
CA ILE A 106 29.33 -6.92 -14.21
C ILE A 106 29.54 -5.40 -14.11
N HIS A 107 28.95 -4.63 -15.03
CA HIS A 107 29.12 -3.19 -15.12
C HIS A 107 28.14 -2.43 -14.22
N ILE A 108 27.09 -3.08 -13.72
CA ILE A 108 26.11 -2.44 -12.84
C ILE A 108 26.67 -2.38 -11.41
N GLY A 109 26.86 -1.17 -10.87
CA GLY A 109 27.31 -0.99 -9.50
C GLY A 109 27.81 0.42 -9.19
N PRO A 110 28.47 0.62 -8.03
CA PRO A 110 28.98 1.93 -7.61
C PRO A 110 29.94 2.58 -8.61
N LYS A 111 30.76 1.76 -9.29
CA LYS A 111 31.73 2.24 -10.27
C LYS A 111 31.05 2.92 -11.47
N LEU A 112 29.97 2.33 -11.97
CA LEU A 112 29.17 2.94 -13.04
C LEU A 112 28.64 4.32 -12.61
N ILE A 113 28.12 4.45 -11.40
CA ILE A 113 27.62 5.73 -10.90
C ILE A 113 28.76 6.76 -10.79
N GLN A 114 29.95 6.34 -10.38
CA GLN A 114 31.13 7.20 -10.34
C GLN A 114 31.57 7.66 -11.74
N ASP A 115 31.58 6.74 -12.70
CA ASP A 115 31.93 7.03 -14.10
C ASP A 115 30.90 8.00 -14.72
N LEU A 116 29.61 7.76 -14.48
CA LEU A 116 28.53 8.66 -14.90
C LEU A 116 28.64 10.02 -14.24
N ARG A 117 28.90 10.10 -12.93
CA ARG A 117 29.06 11.39 -12.24
C ARG A 117 30.23 12.21 -12.78
N THR A 118 31.27 11.55 -13.27
CA THR A 118 32.46 12.21 -13.81
C THR A 118 32.25 12.68 -15.25
N LYS A 119 31.67 11.83 -16.11
CA LYS A 119 31.50 12.11 -17.54
C LYS A 119 30.19 12.80 -17.90
N PHE A 120 29.12 12.47 -17.18
CA PHE A 120 27.74 12.90 -17.44
C PHE A 120 27.09 13.38 -16.12
N PRO A 121 27.58 14.50 -15.55
CA PRO A 121 27.11 14.97 -14.25
C PRO A 121 25.61 15.28 -14.31
N VAL A 122 24.87 14.75 -13.33
CA VAL A 122 23.44 15.02 -13.17
C VAL A 122 23.27 16.29 -12.35
N ASP A 123 22.31 17.11 -12.76
CA ASP A 123 21.97 18.35 -12.09
C ASP A 123 21.16 18.08 -10.80
N ILE A 124 21.87 17.93 -9.68
CA ILE A 124 21.27 17.71 -8.35
C ILE A 124 21.15 19.06 -7.66
N GLN A 125 19.93 19.59 -7.60
CA GLN A 125 19.66 20.95 -7.13
C GLN A 125 18.58 20.98 -6.05
N PRO A 126 18.53 22.06 -5.25
CA PRO A 126 17.39 22.32 -4.39
C PRO A 126 16.08 22.41 -5.17
N VAL A 127 15.02 21.83 -4.60
CA VAL A 127 13.69 21.83 -5.21
C VAL A 127 12.78 22.79 -4.46
N THR A 128 11.89 23.45 -5.20
CA THR A 128 10.88 24.34 -4.62
C THR A 128 9.52 23.66 -4.66
N TYR A 129 8.80 23.70 -3.54
CA TYR A 129 7.45 23.14 -3.44
C TYR A 129 6.60 23.99 -2.51
N SER A 130 5.27 23.78 -2.56
CA SER A 130 4.34 24.41 -1.65
C SER A 130 3.63 23.35 -0.82
N PRO A 131 3.92 23.23 0.50
CA PRO A 131 3.26 22.26 1.36
C PRO A 131 1.77 22.57 1.56
N ASP A 132 1.44 23.86 1.74
CA ASP A 132 0.08 24.31 2.06
C ASP A 132 -0.63 24.97 0.85
N GLY A 133 -0.01 24.94 -0.33
CA GLY A 133 -0.51 25.59 -1.55
C GLY A 133 -0.33 27.11 -1.62
N VAL A 134 0.06 27.75 -0.51
CA VAL A 134 0.22 29.22 -0.42
C VAL A 134 1.69 29.61 -0.32
N ASN A 135 2.43 29.03 0.62
CA ASN A 135 3.84 29.38 0.84
C ASN A 135 4.72 28.51 -0.05
N GLN A 136 5.64 29.12 -0.79
CA GLN A 136 6.69 28.39 -1.50
C GLN A 136 7.90 28.23 -0.58
N VAL A 137 8.42 27.00 -0.51
CA VAL A 137 9.59 26.65 0.29
C VAL A 137 10.57 25.93 -0.62
N THR A 138 11.84 26.31 -0.52
CA THR A 138 12.95 25.66 -1.22
C THR A 138 13.72 24.78 -0.24
N THR A 139 14.10 23.58 -0.66
CA THR A 139 14.91 22.69 0.17
C THR A 139 16.30 23.28 0.42
N ILE A 140 16.90 22.98 1.58
CA ILE A 140 18.29 23.36 1.86
C ILE A 140 19.23 22.39 1.13
N ASP A 141 18.99 21.10 1.32
CA ASP A 141 19.74 20.06 0.64
C ASP A 141 19.24 19.85 -0.79
N PRO A 142 20.16 19.61 -1.74
CA PRO A 142 19.79 19.36 -3.11
C PRO A 142 19.18 17.97 -3.26
N VAL A 143 18.20 17.84 -4.15
CA VAL A 143 17.41 16.61 -4.33
C VAL A 143 17.56 16.13 -5.77
N LEU A 144 17.89 14.85 -5.92
CA LEU A 144 17.91 14.20 -7.23
C LEU A 144 16.49 13.88 -7.66
N ILE A 145 16.07 14.37 -8.83
CA ILE A 145 14.85 13.92 -9.50
C ILE A 145 15.25 13.03 -10.68
N GLY A 146 14.67 11.83 -10.73
CA GLY A 146 14.90 10.85 -11.80
C GLY A 146 13.69 9.93 -11.93
N SER A 147 13.48 9.38 -13.13
CA SER A 147 12.39 8.45 -13.37
C SER A 147 12.69 7.07 -12.79
N LYS A 148 11.64 6.37 -12.38
CA LYS A 148 11.69 4.97 -11.96
C LYS A 148 10.51 4.24 -12.56
N TYR A 149 10.71 2.98 -12.92
CA TYR A 149 9.62 2.16 -13.41
C TYR A 149 8.69 1.77 -12.25
N MET A 150 7.42 2.16 -12.34
CA MET A 150 6.39 1.85 -11.35
C MET A 150 5.24 1.11 -12.02
N MET A 151 4.77 0.04 -11.35
CA MET A 151 3.61 -0.73 -11.79
C MET A 151 2.48 -0.59 -10.79
N LEU A 152 1.28 -0.36 -11.30
CA LEU A 152 0.07 -0.40 -10.48
C LEU A 152 -0.28 -1.87 -10.20
N LEU A 153 -0.34 -2.23 -8.92
CA LEU A 153 -0.79 -3.55 -8.50
C LEU A 153 -2.32 -3.60 -8.41
N GLU A 154 -2.90 -4.78 -8.62
CA GLU A 154 -4.33 -5.08 -8.42
C GLU A 154 -4.67 -5.16 -6.93
N ALA A 155 -4.36 -4.10 -6.18
CA ALA A 155 -4.72 -3.94 -4.78
C ALA A 155 -5.70 -2.76 -4.67
N ALA A 156 -6.81 -2.84 -5.40
CA ALA A 156 -7.83 -1.81 -5.37
C ALA A 156 -8.55 -1.79 -4.00
N PRO A 157 -8.83 -0.59 -3.44
CA PRO A 157 -9.57 -0.45 -2.17
C PRO A 157 -11.08 -0.68 -2.34
N ASP A 158 -11.53 -1.14 -3.50
CA ASP A 158 -12.92 -1.47 -3.81
C ASP A 158 -13.47 -2.62 -2.94
N ASN A 159 -12.59 -3.39 -2.32
CA ASN A 159 -12.89 -4.57 -1.52
C ASN A 159 -13.26 -4.29 -0.04
N TRP A 160 -13.83 -3.13 0.28
CA TRP A 160 -14.22 -2.83 1.67
C TRP A 160 -15.49 -3.59 2.10
N SER A 161 -15.55 -3.94 3.40
CA SER A 161 -16.68 -4.65 4.00
C SER A 161 -17.10 -3.98 5.29
N SER A 162 -18.41 -3.81 5.48
CA SER A 162 -18.98 -3.32 6.74
C SER A 162 -20.35 -3.96 6.96
N VAL A 163 -20.60 -4.40 8.19
CA VAL A 163 -21.87 -5.03 8.59
C VAL A 163 -22.27 -4.50 9.95
N SER A 164 -23.45 -3.89 10.01
CA SER A 164 -24.05 -3.44 11.28
C SER A 164 -24.70 -4.60 12.05
N THR A 165 -25.35 -5.52 11.34
CA THR A 165 -26.01 -6.69 11.91
C THR A 165 -25.83 -7.88 10.98
N ALA A 166 -25.23 -8.96 11.50
CA ALA A 166 -24.96 -10.16 10.73
C ALA A 166 -26.23 -10.90 10.35
N LYS A 167 -26.32 -11.35 9.10
CA LYS A 167 -27.23 -12.43 8.69
C LYS A 167 -26.84 -13.69 9.45
N LEU A 168 -27.81 -14.39 10.04
CA LEU A 168 -27.56 -15.55 10.89
C LEU A 168 -27.85 -16.86 10.15
N GLN A 169 -27.09 -17.91 10.46
CA GLN A 169 -27.39 -19.27 10.03
C GLN A 169 -28.50 -19.89 10.90
N HIS A 170 -28.96 -21.10 10.54
CA HIS A 170 -30.01 -21.83 11.27
C HIS A 170 -29.69 -22.07 12.76
N HIS A 171 -28.41 -22.17 13.12
CA HIS A 171 -27.95 -22.25 14.52
C HIS A 171 -27.82 -20.88 15.23
N GLY A 172 -28.16 -19.78 14.56
CA GLY A 172 -28.12 -18.42 15.12
C GLY A 172 -26.72 -17.81 15.25
N LEU A 173 -25.72 -18.35 14.55
CA LEU A 173 -24.38 -17.74 14.42
C LEU A 173 -24.30 -16.90 13.13
N PRO A 174 -23.38 -15.93 13.02
CA PRO A 174 -23.14 -15.23 11.77
C PRO A 174 -22.91 -16.18 10.58
N ALA A 175 -23.70 -16.02 9.53
CA ALA A 175 -23.61 -16.82 8.32
C ALA A 175 -22.49 -16.30 7.41
N LYS A 176 -21.83 -17.23 6.72
CA LYS A 176 -20.92 -16.87 5.62
C LYS A 176 -21.74 -16.30 4.46
N ALA A 177 -21.38 -15.11 3.98
CA ALA A 177 -22.08 -14.50 2.86
C ALA A 177 -21.94 -15.35 1.58
N SER A 178 -23.04 -15.52 0.86
CA SER A 178 -23.07 -16.18 -0.45
C SER A 178 -22.56 -15.26 -1.57
N LYS A 179 -22.37 -15.79 -2.79
CA LYS A 179 -22.01 -14.96 -3.96
C LYS A 179 -23.09 -13.91 -4.27
N SER A 180 -24.36 -14.26 -4.14
CA SER A 180 -25.47 -13.32 -4.34
C SER A 180 -25.49 -12.24 -3.26
N ASP A 181 -25.21 -12.58 -2.00
CA ASP A 181 -25.14 -11.59 -0.92
C ASP A 181 -23.96 -10.61 -1.13
N ARG A 182 -22.84 -11.08 -1.71
CA ARG A 182 -21.66 -10.24 -1.95
C ARG A 182 -21.86 -9.16 -3.01
N TYR A 183 -22.67 -9.44 -4.03
CA TYR A 183 -22.91 -8.53 -5.16
C TYR A 183 -24.31 -7.89 -5.11
N GLY A 184 -25.13 -8.20 -4.10
CA GLY A 184 -26.48 -7.68 -3.95
C GLY A 184 -26.55 -6.32 -3.25
N SER A 185 -25.54 -5.97 -2.46
CA SER A 185 -25.43 -4.70 -1.75
C SER A 185 -24.30 -3.83 -2.33
N PRO A 186 -24.39 -2.49 -2.25
CA PRO A 186 -23.31 -1.59 -2.68
C PRO A 186 -21.97 -1.82 -1.98
N ASN A 187 -21.99 -2.43 -0.80
CA ASN A 187 -20.83 -2.83 -0.01
C ASN A 187 -20.84 -4.33 0.26
N ARG A 188 -19.69 -4.92 0.60
CA ARG A 188 -19.64 -6.35 0.97
C ARG A 188 -20.09 -6.55 2.40
N GLU A 189 -21.27 -7.14 2.59
CA GLU A 189 -21.80 -7.46 3.92
C GLU A 189 -21.23 -8.78 4.47
N LEU A 190 -19.95 -8.80 4.81
CA LEU A 190 -19.28 -9.96 5.40
C LEU A 190 -19.19 -9.82 6.92
N PRO A 191 -20.02 -10.53 7.70
CA PRO A 191 -19.92 -10.46 9.16
C PRO A 191 -18.66 -11.19 9.62
N VAL A 192 -17.80 -10.49 10.35
CA VAL A 192 -16.64 -11.09 11.00
C VAL A 192 -16.99 -11.57 12.40
N ARG A 193 -16.33 -12.62 12.87
CA ARG A 193 -16.27 -12.88 14.31
C ARG A 193 -15.47 -11.71 14.90
N ILE A 194 -16.11 -10.95 15.79
CA ILE A 194 -15.59 -9.64 16.22
C ILE A 194 -14.23 -9.78 16.91
N MET A 195 -13.98 -10.90 17.60
CA MET A 195 -12.79 -11.09 18.44
C MET A 195 -12.29 -12.54 18.39
N GLY A 196 -10.99 -12.71 18.16
CA GLY A 196 -10.27 -13.94 18.43
C GLY A 196 -9.76 -13.99 19.87
N GLU A 197 -8.97 -15.02 20.18
CA GLU A 197 -8.45 -15.24 21.52
C GLU A 197 -7.53 -14.12 22.00
N ASP A 198 -6.66 -13.61 21.13
CA ASP A 198 -5.71 -12.56 21.45
C ASP A 198 -6.43 -11.21 21.67
N GLU A 199 -7.45 -10.88 20.85
CA GLU A 199 -8.25 -9.67 21.10
C GLU A 199 -9.01 -9.76 22.42
N VAL A 200 -9.56 -10.93 22.76
CA VAL A 200 -10.23 -11.15 24.05
C VAL A 200 -9.25 -11.00 25.23
N ARG A 201 -8.02 -11.49 25.11
CA ARG A 201 -6.98 -11.32 26.13
C ARG A 201 -6.62 -9.84 26.33
N LEU A 202 -6.43 -9.11 25.24
CA LEU A 202 -6.12 -7.68 25.29
C LEU A 202 -7.26 -6.88 25.92
N LEU A 203 -8.51 -7.19 25.59
CA LEU A 203 -9.67 -6.50 26.15
C LEU A 203 -9.89 -6.84 27.62
N ASN A 204 -9.68 -8.09 28.01
CA ASN A 204 -9.71 -8.47 29.42
C ASN A 204 -8.65 -7.70 30.22
N ALA A 205 -7.44 -7.52 29.66
CA ALA A 205 -6.39 -6.75 30.30
C ALA A 205 -6.71 -5.25 30.39
N ALA A 206 -7.36 -4.67 29.37
CA ALA A 206 -7.63 -3.24 29.31
C ALA A 206 -8.94 -2.81 29.99
N LEU A 207 -10.01 -3.60 29.85
CA LEU A 207 -11.38 -3.24 30.22
C LEU A 207 -11.97 -4.16 31.31
N GLY A 208 -11.29 -5.26 31.63
CA GLY A 208 -11.77 -6.28 32.55
C GLY A 208 -12.66 -7.35 31.88
N SER A 209 -12.91 -8.42 32.63
CA SER A 209 -13.67 -9.59 32.17
C SER A 209 -15.12 -9.29 31.83
N ASP A 210 -15.76 -8.42 32.60
CA ASP A 210 -17.22 -8.21 32.52
C ASP A 210 -17.61 -7.48 31.24
N VAL A 211 -16.86 -6.44 30.89
CA VAL A 211 -17.07 -5.66 29.65
C VAL A 211 -16.76 -6.53 28.42
N THR A 212 -15.71 -7.33 28.49
CA THR A 212 -15.32 -8.22 27.40
C THR A 212 -16.37 -9.32 27.18
N ALA A 213 -16.88 -9.92 28.26
CA ALA A 213 -17.95 -10.90 28.19
C ALA A 213 -19.26 -10.28 27.66
N ASP A 214 -19.59 -9.04 28.08
CA ASP A 214 -20.74 -8.29 27.57
C ASP A 214 -20.64 -8.10 26.05
N LEU A 215 -19.48 -7.65 25.57
CA LEU A 215 -19.22 -7.39 24.16
C LEU A 215 -19.33 -8.65 23.29
N LEU A 216 -18.78 -9.77 23.79
CA LEU A 216 -18.90 -11.07 23.14
C LEU A 216 -20.37 -11.54 23.08
N ASP A 217 -21.12 -11.44 24.18
CA ASP A 217 -22.53 -11.82 24.21
C ASP A 217 -23.37 -10.99 23.23
N ARG A 218 -23.15 -9.67 23.16
CA ARG A 218 -23.90 -8.77 22.26
C ARG A 218 -23.75 -9.16 20.80
N SER A 219 -22.59 -9.70 20.41
CA SER A 219 -22.32 -10.15 19.05
C SER A 219 -22.86 -11.55 18.73
N ALA A 220 -22.90 -12.43 19.74
CA ALA A 220 -23.18 -13.86 19.56
C ALA A 220 -24.60 -14.28 19.99
N SER A 221 -25.37 -13.36 20.59
CA SER A 221 -26.74 -13.58 21.05
C SER A 221 -27.75 -12.82 20.18
N PRO A 222 -28.54 -13.53 19.34
CA PRO A 222 -29.56 -12.90 18.50
C PRO A 222 -30.66 -12.18 19.30
N THR A 223 -30.95 -12.66 20.52
CA THR A 223 -31.92 -12.03 21.42
C THR A 223 -31.37 -10.72 21.99
N THR A 224 -30.12 -10.72 22.43
CA THR A 224 -29.42 -9.50 22.88
C THR A 224 -29.32 -8.48 21.75
N GLN A 225 -28.95 -8.92 20.54
CA GLN A 225 -28.85 -8.05 19.38
C GLN A 225 -30.18 -7.38 19.01
N LYS A 226 -31.29 -8.15 18.99
CA LYS A 226 -32.64 -7.58 18.78
C LYS A 226 -33.03 -6.59 19.86
N ALA A 227 -32.65 -6.83 21.11
CA ALA A 227 -32.89 -5.92 22.22
C ALA A 227 -32.13 -4.60 22.04
N ILE A 228 -30.85 -4.66 21.64
CA ILE A 228 -30.03 -3.47 21.34
C ILE A 228 -30.68 -2.65 20.23
N ILE A 229 -31.02 -3.29 19.10
CA ILE A 229 -31.62 -2.58 17.96
C ILE A 229 -32.93 -1.89 18.37
N ARG A 230 -33.80 -2.58 19.11
CA ARG A 230 -35.04 -1.98 19.61
C ARG A 230 -34.80 -0.86 20.61
N SER A 231 -33.79 -1.00 21.48
CA SER A 231 -33.41 0.06 22.43
C SER A 231 -32.96 1.32 21.72
N ILE A 232 -32.15 1.17 20.66
CA ILE A 232 -31.68 2.29 19.85
C ILE A 232 -32.84 2.93 19.08
N LEU A 233 -33.69 2.13 18.41
CA LEU A 233 -34.81 2.63 17.61
C LEU A 233 -35.90 3.32 18.44
N ASN A 234 -36.09 2.91 19.69
CA ASN A 234 -37.11 3.48 20.58
C ASN A 234 -36.58 4.57 21.51
N SER A 235 -35.29 4.91 21.43
CA SER A 235 -34.71 5.98 22.25
C SER A 235 -34.98 7.34 21.62
N ASP A 236 -35.36 8.32 22.46
CA ASP A 236 -35.47 9.72 22.04
C ASP A 236 -34.11 10.29 21.58
N LYS A 237 -33.01 9.73 22.08
CA LYS A 237 -31.63 10.12 21.76
C LYS A 237 -30.80 8.89 21.35
N PRO A 238 -30.97 8.39 20.12
CA PRO A 238 -30.37 7.13 19.66
C PRO A 238 -28.82 7.15 19.66
N SER A 239 -28.20 8.33 19.58
CA SER A 239 -26.74 8.49 19.68
C SER A 239 -26.21 8.58 21.11
N ASN A 240 -27.08 8.72 22.11
CA ASN A 240 -26.70 8.91 23.52
C ASN A 240 -27.56 8.02 24.43
N VAL A 241 -27.38 6.71 24.28
CA VAL A 241 -28.04 5.71 25.12
C VAL A 241 -27.04 5.17 26.15
N GLU A 242 -27.30 5.46 27.43
CA GLU A 242 -26.43 5.04 28.54
C GLU A 242 -26.37 3.52 28.71
N SER A 243 -27.50 2.82 28.55
CA SER A 243 -27.55 1.36 28.58
C SER A 243 -28.48 0.80 27.51
N ASN A 244 -27.90 0.11 26.54
CA ASN A 244 -28.63 -0.46 25.39
C ASN A 244 -29.29 -1.81 25.68
N VAL A 245 -28.93 -2.47 26.79
CA VAL A 245 -29.43 -3.80 27.15
C VAL A 245 -29.68 -3.89 28.65
N ASN A 246 -30.93 -4.18 29.01
CA ASN A 246 -31.24 -4.53 30.39
C ASN A 246 -30.81 -5.98 30.68
N ARG A 247 -29.67 -6.14 31.37
CA ARG A 247 -29.09 -7.46 31.72
C ARG A 247 -29.90 -8.29 32.72
N ARG A 248 -30.88 -7.69 33.42
CA ARG A 248 -31.86 -8.46 34.22
C ARG A 248 -32.87 -9.20 33.34
N LYS A 249 -33.23 -8.60 32.19
CA LYS A 249 -34.16 -9.19 31.21
C LYS A 249 -33.46 -10.08 30.19
N PHE A 250 -32.24 -9.71 29.80
CA PHE A 250 -31.40 -10.45 28.84
C PHE A 250 -30.04 -10.81 29.48
N PRO A 251 -29.98 -11.90 30.27
CA PRO A 251 -28.75 -12.33 30.93
C PRO A 251 -27.70 -12.84 29.93
N MET A 252 -26.41 -12.72 30.28
CA MET A 252 -25.24 -13.05 29.44
C MET A 252 -25.00 -14.55 29.19
N ASP A 253 -26.05 -15.37 29.24
CA ASP A 253 -25.95 -16.85 29.18
C ASP A 253 -26.60 -17.45 27.92
N ASN A 254 -27.05 -16.57 27.01
CA ASN A 254 -27.85 -16.95 25.84
C ASN A 254 -27.08 -16.82 24.51
N ALA A 255 -25.78 -16.55 24.56
CA ALA A 255 -24.92 -16.60 23.39
C ALA A 255 -25.01 -17.97 22.71
N ARG A 256 -25.25 -17.99 21.39
CA ARG A 256 -25.50 -19.23 20.64
C ARG A 256 -24.36 -20.26 20.72
N PRO A 257 -23.06 -19.89 20.68
CA PRO A 257 -21.98 -20.85 20.88
C PRO A 257 -22.07 -21.54 22.26
N LEU A 258 -22.38 -20.78 23.30
CA LEU A 258 -22.44 -21.28 24.68
C LEU A 258 -23.65 -22.21 24.88
N VAL A 259 -24.81 -21.85 24.30
CA VAL A 259 -26.00 -22.73 24.28
C VAL A 259 -25.71 -24.02 23.51
N TYR A 260 -25.00 -23.93 22.39
CA TYR A 260 -24.63 -25.10 21.59
C TYR A 260 -23.72 -26.06 22.37
N VAL A 261 -22.68 -25.55 23.03
CA VAL A 261 -21.79 -26.35 23.89
C VAL A 261 -22.56 -26.99 25.04
N LYS A 262 -23.43 -26.23 25.73
CA LYS A 262 -24.27 -26.76 26.81
C LYS A 262 -25.18 -27.89 26.34
N HIS A 263 -25.80 -27.74 25.17
CA HIS A 263 -26.67 -28.77 24.61
C HIS A 263 -25.89 -30.04 24.26
N LEU A 264 -24.74 -29.90 23.59
CA LEU A 264 -23.88 -31.03 23.24
C LEU A 264 -23.44 -31.81 24.48
N LEU A 265 -23.00 -31.11 25.53
CA LEU A 265 -22.61 -31.74 26.80
C LEU A 265 -23.81 -32.38 27.51
N SER A 266 -24.99 -31.75 27.46
CA SER A 266 -26.21 -32.31 28.05
C SER A 266 -26.59 -33.64 27.38
N CYS A 267 -26.44 -33.73 26.05
CA CYS A 267 -26.61 -34.99 25.31
C CYS A 267 -25.56 -36.04 25.69
N ALA A 268 -24.35 -35.62 26.09
CA ALA A 268 -23.31 -36.48 26.64
C ALA A 268 -23.51 -36.81 28.14
N GLY A 269 -24.64 -36.40 28.74
CA GLY A 269 -24.96 -36.66 30.15
C GLY A 269 -24.37 -35.66 31.15
N VAL A 270 -23.75 -34.56 30.68
CA VAL A 270 -23.13 -33.53 31.52
C VAL A 270 -23.93 -32.23 31.45
N LYS A 271 -24.42 -31.74 32.59
CA LYS A 271 -25.17 -30.47 32.66
C LYS A 271 -24.42 -29.44 33.48
N PHE A 272 -24.19 -28.27 32.89
CA PHE A 272 -23.77 -27.10 33.67
C PHE A 272 -24.94 -26.53 34.46
N VAL A 273 -24.77 -26.45 35.77
CA VAL A 273 -25.67 -25.73 36.67
C VAL A 273 -24.96 -24.49 37.19
N ARG A 274 -25.68 -23.37 37.29
CA ARG A 274 -25.13 -22.16 37.89
C ARG A 274 -24.98 -22.41 39.39
N GLY A 275 -23.74 -22.61 39.84
CA GLY A 275 -23.45 -22.76 41.26
C GLY A 275 -23.66 -21.45 42.00
N THR A 276 -24.07 -21.53 43.26
CA THR A 276 -23.87 -20.46 44.24
C THR A 276 -22.45 -20.62 44.78
N TYR A 277 -21.56 -19.71 44.41
CA TYR A 277 -20.22 -19.67 45.01
C TYR A 277 -20.35 -19.02 46.39
N ASP A 278 -20.18 -19.81 47.44
CA ASP A 278 -20.21 -19.36 48.83
C ASP A 278 -18.80 -18.90 49.21
N HIS A 279 -18.57 -17.59 49.26
CA HIS A 279 -17.26 -17.01 49.55
C HIS A 279 -16.72 -17.36 50.95
N GLU A 280 -17.57 -17.91 51.84
CA GLU A 280 -17.23 -18.21 53.23
C GLU A 280 -16.68 -19.64 53.45
N LYS A 281 -16.55 -20.46 52.39
CA LYS A 281 -16.07 -21.87 52.49
C LYS A 281 -14.67 -22.13 51.92
N VAL A 282 -13.80 -21.11 51.87
CA VAL A 282 -12.38 -21.27 51.53
C VAL A 282 -11.51 -20.70 52.64
#